data_AF-A0A964R776-F1
#
_entry.id   AF-A0A964R776-F1
#
_cell.length_a   1.000
_cell.length_b   1.000
_cell.length_c   1.000
_cell.angle_alpha   90.00
_cell.angle_beta   90.00
_cell.angle_gamma   90.00
#
_symmetry.space_group_name_H-M   'P 1'
#
loop_
_entity.id
_entity.type
_entity.pdbx_description
1 polymer ?
#
loop_
_entity_poly.entity_id
_entity_poly.type
_entity_poly.pdbx_seq_one_letter_code
_entity_poly.pdbx_strand_id
1 'polypeptide(L)'
;YSSAKIVEDKVDIGYAASGTRKVLWSLRRGQPTKTLFADLWNAVQADTFELHIRLNLGKASAVMYAADLTEEYVDFNKGAIADPSQAGALGG
;
A
#
# COMPACT_ATOMS: atom_id res chain seq x y z
N TYR A 1 3.07 -2.90 -12.04
CA TYR A 1 3.10 -1.53 -12.61
C TYR A 1 1.72 -1.15 -13.11
N SER A 2 1.38 0.14 -13.06
CA SER A 2 0.07 0.66 -13.51
C SER A 2 0.14 1.12 -14.97
N SER A 3 -0.98 1.02 -15.70
CA SER A 3 -1.13 1.57 -17.06
C SER A 3 -1.45 3.07 -17.09
N ALA A 4 -1.68 3.68 -15.91
CA ALA A 4 -1.92 5.10 -15.80
C ALA A 4 -0.71 5.93 -16.27
N LYS A 5 -0.97 7.13 -16.82
CA LYS A 5 0.09 8.09 -17.10
C LYS A 5 0.74 8.55 -15.79
N ILE A 6 2.05 8.37 -15.67
CA ILE A 6 2.85 8.80 -14.52
C ILE A 6 3.97 9.70 -15.03
N VAL A 7 4.23 10.79 -14.31
CA VAL A 7 5.35 11.70 -14.54
C VAL A 7 6.08 11.82 -13.20
N GLU A 8 7.16 11.06 -13.03
CA GLU A 8 7.76 10.74 -11.71
C GLU A 8 8.18 11.99 -10.92
N ASP A 9 8.74 13.00 -11.59
CA ASP A 9 9.15 14.28 -11.02
C ASP A 9 7.97 15.17 -10.57
N LYS A 10 6.72 14.73 -10.77
CA LYS A 10 5.52 15.38 -10.26
C LYS A 10 4.83 14.60 -9.15
N VAL A 11 5.28 13.39 -8.84
CA VAL A 11 4.61 12.54 -7.84
C VAL A 11 4.89 13.08 -6.43
N ASP A 12 3.83 13.19 -5.62
CA ASP A 12 3.93 13.33 -4.17
C ASP A 12 3.40 12.04 -3.50
N ILE A 13 4.07 11.57 -2.43
CA ILE A 13 3.65 10.42 -1.62
C ILE A 13 3.65 10.85 -0.15
N GLY A 14 2.54 10.60 0.55
CA GLY A 14 2.41 10.96 1.95
C GLY A 14 1.50 10.05 2.75
N TYR A 15 1.66 10.12 4.06
CA TYR A 15 0.97 9.28 5.04
C TYR A 15 0.11 10.19 5.92
N ALA A 16 -1.10 9.74 6.27
CA ALA A 16 -1.96 10.47 7.18
C ALA A 16 -2.68 9.50 8.11
N ALA A 17 -3.00 9.96 9.32
CA ALA A 17 -3.99 9.28 10.13
C ALA A 17 -5.36 9.38 9.44
N SER A 18 -6.16 8.33 9.56
CA SER A 18 -7.48 8.23 8.93
C SER A 18 -8.36 9.45 9.23
N GLY A 19 -8.94 10.07 8.20
CA GLY A 19 -9.82 11.22 8.32
C GLY A 19 -9.14 12.55 8.65
N THR A 20 -7.80 12.60 8.72
CA THR A 20 -7.07 13.83 9.04
C THR A 20 -6.61 14.58 7.79
N ARG A 21 -6.48 15.91 7.90
CA ARG A 21 -5.94 16.75 6.81
C ARG A 21 -4.41 16.87 6.83
N LYS A 22 -3.76 16.44 7.92
CA LYS A 22 -2.31 16.59 8.09
C LYS A 22 -1.61 15.41 7.44
N VAL A 23 -0.96 15.66 6.31
CA VAL A 23 -0.19 14.65 5.59
C VAL A 23 1.30 14.80 5.88
N LEU A 24 1.92 13.70 6.31
CA LEU A 24 3.35 13.53 6.44
C LEU A 24 3.92 13.07 5.08
N TRP A 25 4.60 13.95 4.37
CA TRP A 25 5.08 13.68 3.01
C TRP A 25 6.45 12.99 3.03
N SER A 26 6.58 11.78 2.47
CA SER A 26 7.88 11.12 2.25
C SER A 26 8.54 11.57 0.94
N LEU A 27 7.72 11.85 -0.08
CA LEU A 27 8.15 12.27 -1.40
C LEU A 27 7.35 13.48 -1.85
N ARG A 28 8.03 14.47 -2.43
CA ARG A 28 7.38 15.60 -3.11
C ARG A 28 8.07 15.95 -4.42
N ARG A 29 7.29 16.13 -5.48
CA ARG A 29 7.79 16.39 -6.85
C ARG A 29 8.91 15.42 -7.24
N GLY A 30 8.68 14.13 -7.00
CA GLY A 30 9.64 13.06 -7.28
C GLY A 30 10.92 13.08 -6.44
N GLN A 31 11.02 13.95 -5.42
CA GLN A 31 12.20 14.07 -4.56
C GLN A 31 11.86 13.69 -3.11
N PRO A 32 12.76 13.01 -2.39
CA PRO A 32 12.60 12.76 -0.95
C PRO A 32 12.42 14.08 -0.18
N THR A 33 11.58 14.06 0.85
CA THR A 33 11.48 15.19 1.78
C THR A 33 12.50 15.07 2.91
N LYS A 34 12.47 16.01 3.86
CA LYS A 34 13.27 15.95 5.10
C LYS A 34 12.60 15.11 6.20
N THR A 35 11.48 14.45 5.91
CA THR A 35 10.79 13.61 6.88
C THR A 35 11.68 12.44 7.28
N LEU A 36 11.79 12.20 8.58
CA LEU A 36 12.62 11.12 9.09
C LEU A 36 11.94 9.77 8.91
N PHE A 37 12.74 8.74 8.70
CA PHE A 37 12.24 7.36 8.63
C PHE A 37 11.42 6.99 9.88
N ALA A 38 11.86 7.39 11.08
CA ALA A 38 11.14 7.13 12.33
C ALA A 38 9.72 7.73 12.33
N ASP A 39 9.53 8.90 11.71
CA ASP A 39 8.20 9.52 11.63
C ASP A 39 7.27 8.74 10.70
N LEU A 40 7.80 8.25 9.56
CA LEU A 40 7.07 7.40 8.62
C LEU A 40 6.74 6.04 9.25
N TRP A 41 7.71 5.44 9.95
CA TRP A 41 7.52 4.21 10.70
C TRP A 41 6.39 4.35 11.70
N ASN A 42 6.40 5.41 12.51
CA ASN A 42 5.35 5.71 13.48
C ASN A 42 3.98 5.93 12.81
N ALA A 43 3.94 6.55 11.63
CA ALA A 43 2.69 6.80 10.91
C ALA A 43 1.99 5.52 10.45
N VAL A 44 2.74 4.42 10.22
CA VAL A 44 2.18 3.13 9.79
C VAL A 44 1.93 2.15 10.94
N GLN A 45 2.24 2.52 12.20
CA GLN A 45 1.99 1.64 13.35
C GLN A 45 0.52 1.58 13.80
N ALA A 46 -0.34 2.50 13.31
CA ALA A 46 -1.76 2.50 13.65
C ALA A 46 -2.50 1.39 12.89
N ASP A 47 -3.58 0.87 13.47
CA ASP A 47 -4.46 -0.16 12.86
C ASP A 47 -4.95 0.23 11.46
N THR A 48 -5.11 1.54 11.21
CA THR A 48 -5.39 2.08 9.88
C THR A 48 -4.63 3.38 9.65
N PHE A 49 -4.18 3.58 8.43
CA PHE A 49 -3.60 4.84 7.95
C PHE A 49 -3.97 5.06 6.48
N GLU A 50 -3.87 6.30 6.02
CA GLU A 50 -4.10 6.67 4.63
C GLU A 50 -2.75 6.86 3.91
N LEU A 51 -2.62 6.22 2.75
CA LEU A 51 -1.53 6.49 1.80
C LEU A 51 -2.04 7.43 0.69
N HIS A 52 -1.54 8.65 0.69
CA HIS A 52 -1.86 9.69 -0.30
C HIS A 52 -0.84 9.63 -1.44
N ILE A 53 -1.28 9.26 -2.64
CA ILE A 53 -0.47 9.30 -3.86
C ILE A 53 -1.05 10.37 -4.79
N ARG A 54 -0.30 11.46 -5.02
CA ARG A 54 -0.71 12.54 -5.91
C ARG A 54 0.11 12.52 -7.18
N LEU A 55 -0.54 12.27 -8.32
CA LEU A 55 0.11 12.30 -9.62
C LEU A 55 0.31 13.72 -10.16
N ASN A 56 -0.48 14.69 -9.67
CA ASN A 56 -0.42 16.10 -10.07
C ASN A 56 -0.57 16.33 -11.60
N LEU A 57 -1.40 15.50 -12.25
CA LEU A 57 -1.68 15.57 -13.70
C LEU A 57 -3.10 16.07 -14.04
N GLY A 58 -3.94 16.33 -13.04
CA GLY A 58 -5.34 16.72 -13.23
C GLY A 58 -6.13 16.67 -11.93
N LYS A 59 -7.46 16.68 -12.04
CA LYS A 59 -8.40 16.70 -10.89
C LYS A 59 -8.98 15.33 -10.52
N ALA A 60 -8.75 14.31 -11.33
CA ALA A 60 -9.28 12.97 -11.11
C ALA A 60 -8.69 12.34 -9.84
N SER A 61 -9.52 11.61 -9.09
CA SER A 61 -9.13 10.89 -7.87
C SER A 61 -9.91 9.59 -7.74
N ALA A 62 -9.33 8.63 -7.02
CA ALA A 62 -9.95 7.38 -6.63
C ALA A 62 -9.42 6.97 -5.25
N VAL A 63 -10.15 6.12 -4.53
CA VAL A 63 -9.77 5.57 -3.23
C VAL A 63 -9.83 4.04 -3.32
N MET A 64 -8.83 3.37 -2.75
CA MET A 64 -8.75 1.92 -2.64
C MET A 64 -8.46 1.56 -1.18
N TYR A 65 -9.13 0.52 -0.68
CA TYR A 65 -8.87 -0.05 0.64
C TYR A 65 -8.04 -1.32 0.48
N ALA A 66 -7.03 -1.47 1.32
CA ALA A 66 -6.15 -2.63 1.35
C ALA A 66 -5.72 -2.91 2.80
N ALA A 67 -5.27 -4.13 3.05
CA ALA A 67 -4.62 -4.54 4.28
C ALA A 67 -3.18 -4.97 3.97
N ASP A 68 -2.36 -5.05 5.01
CA ASP A 68 -1.03 -5.65 4.93
C ASP A 68 -1.13 -7.17 4.69
N LEU A 69 0.00 -7.74 4.26
CA LEU A 69 0.14 -9.16 4.06
C LEU A 69 0.82 -9.76 5.30
N THR A 70 0.04 -10.41 6.15
CA THR A 70 0.53 -11.00 7.41
C THR A 70 0.82 -12.49 7.27
N GLU A 71 1.61 -13.06 8.19
CA GLU A 71 1.85 -14.51 8.24
C GLU A 71 0.55 -15.29 8.45
N GLU A 72 -0.35 -14.78 9.29
CA GLU A 72 -1.65 -15.38 9.57
C GLU A 72 -2.51 -15.48 8.31
N TYR A 73 -2.47 -14.46 7.43
CA TYR A 73 -3.14 -14.54 6.12
C TYR A 73 -2.56 -15.67 5.28
N VAL A 74 -1.23 -15.83 5.25
CA VAL A 74 -0.60 -16.91 4.50
C VAL A 74 -1.00 -18.26 5.10
N ASP A 75 -0.93 -18.42 6.43
CA ASP A 75 -1.31 -19.66 7.14
C ASP A 75 -2.75 -20.05 6.88
N PHE A 76 -3.67 -19.09 6.92
CA PHE A 76 -5.07 -19.32 6.61
C PHE A 76 -5.28 -19.85 5.18
N ASN A 77 -4.54 -19.32 4.20
CA ASN A 77 -4.71 -19.68 2.79
C ASN A 77 -3.78 -20.80 2.30
N LYS A 78 -2.79 -21.22 3.10
CA LYS A 78 -1.77 -22.21 2.70
C LYS A 78 -2.34 -23.59 2.36
N GLY A 79 -3.63 -23.83 2.68
CA GLY A 79 -4.33 -25.07 2.43
C GLY A 79 -3.77 -26.18 3.30
N ALA A 80 -4.60 -26.83 4.11
CA ALA A 80 -4.18 -28.11 4.66
C ALA A 80 -4.15 -29.10 3.48
N ILE A 81 -2.97 -29.38 2.91
CA ILE A 81 -2.78 -30.65 2.20
C ILE A 81 -2.78 -31.73 3.29
N ALA A 82 -3.97 -32.03 3.80
CA ALA A 82 -4.20 -33.05 4.81
C ALA A 82 -4.04 -34.46 4.21
N ASP A 83 -4.03 -34.58 2.88
CA ASP A 83 -3.84 -35.83 2.17
C ASP A 83 -3.07 -35.63 0.85
N PRO A 84 -1.83 -36.14 0.73
CA PRO A 84 -1.07 -36.16 -0.53
C PRO A 84 -1.80 -36.85 -1.69
N SER A 85 -2.80 -37.69 -1.43
CA SER A 85 -3.60 -38.37 -2.45
C SER A 85 -4.60 -37.44 -3.17
N GLN A 86 -4.88 -36.25 -2.61
CA GLN A 86 -5.82 -35.28 -3.21
C GLN A 86 -5.16 -34.26 -4.15
N ALA A 87 -3.81 -34.25 -4.24
CA ALA A 87 -3.08 -33.35 -5.14
C ALA A 87 -3.31 -33.66 -6.64
N GLY A 88 -3.82 -34.86 -6.98
CA GLY A 88 -4.07 -35.28 -8.36
C GLY A 88 -5.40 -34.82 -8.97
N ALA A 89 -6.31 -34.19 -8.21
CA ALA A 89 -7.70 -33.94 -8.67
C ALA A 89 -7.97 -32.54 -9.24
N LEU A 90 -6.95 -31.67 -9.38
CA LEU A 90 -7.11 -30.33 -9.97
C LEU A 90 -6.38 -30.15 -11.31
N GLY A 91 -5.92 -31.24 -11.92
CA GLY A 91 -5.40 -31.25 -13.29
C GLY A 91 -6.34 -32.01 -14.22
N GLY A 92 -7.28 -31.29 -14.83
CA GLY A 92 -8.21 -31.77 -15.87
C GLY A 92 -8.92 -30.60 -16.53
#